data_AF-A0A967SIR5-F1
#
_entry.id   AF-A0A967SIR5-F1
#
_cell.length_a   1.000
_cell.length_b   1.000
_cell.length_c   1.000
_cell.angle_alpha   90.00
_cell.angle_beta   90.00
_cell.angle_gamma   90.00
#
_symmetry.space_group_name_H-M   'P 1'
#
loop_
_entity.id
_entity.type
_entity.pdbx_description
1 polymer ?
#
loop_
_entity_poly.entity_id
_entity_poly.type
_entity_poly.pdbx_seq_one_letter_code
_entity_poly.pdbx_strand_id
1 'polypeptide(L)' 'MKGAPERVVDMCRAEIHQGREAALDPESVRNEADRMGEKGLRVLAMAVGHGEGTAEAALRGEPSDLVFAGL' A
#
# COMPACT_ATOMS: atom_id res chain seq x y z
N MET A 1 -6.91 2.61 -3.05
CA MET A 1 -6.83 3.01 -1.63
C MET A 1 -5.66 3.96 -1.44
N LYS A 2 -5.80 4.95 -0.55
CA LYS A 2 -4.71 5.85 -0.15
C LYS A 2 -4.73 6.09 1.35
N GLY A 3 -3.57 6.24 1.98
CA GLY A 3 -3.51 6.42 3.43
C GLY A 3 -2.10 6.48 4.00
N ALA A 4 -2.01 6.37 5.32
CA ALA A 4 -0.73 6.30 6.01
C ALA A 4 0.04 5.04 5.55
N PRO A 5 1.36 5.14 5.27
CA PRO A 5 2.16 4.05 4.71
C PRO A 5 2.00 2.71 5.44
N GLU A 6 2.13 2.72 6.76
CA GLU A 6 2.01 1.55 7.62
C GLU A 6 0.64 0.87 7.48
N ARG A 7 -0.44 1.66 7.47
CA ARG A 7 -1.80 1.11 7.37
C ARG A 7 -2.10 0.53 5.98
N VAL A 8 -1.60 1.16 4.93
CA VAL A 8 -1.83 0.70 3.56
C VAL A 8 -1.02 -0.56 3.28
N VAL A 9 0.23 -0.63 3.75
CA VAL A 9 1.09 -1.81 3.60
C VAL A 9 0.48 -3.03 4.29
N ASP A 10 -0.10 -2.87 5.49
CA ASP A 10 -0.78 -3.97 6.20
C ASP A 10 -1.97 -4.57 5.43
N MET A 11 -2.55 -3.82 4.49
CA MET A 11 -3.68 -4.25 3.66
C MET A 11 -3.23 -4.90 2.33
N CYS A 12 -1.94 -4.87 2.03
CA CYS A 12 -1.38 -5.31 0.76
C CYS A 12 -0.77 -6.72 0.84
N ARG A 13 -1.05 -7.56 -0.16
CA ARG A 13 -0.44 -8.89 -0.29
C ARG A 13 0.80 -8.92 -1.19
N ALA A 14 0.96 -7.91 -2.04
CA ALA A 14 2.00 -7.82 -3.07
C ALA A 14 2.27 -6.35 -3.41
N GLU A 15 3.31 -6.09 -4.19
CA GLU A 15 3.62 -4.78 -4.77
C GLU A 15 3.67 -4.82 -6.30
N ILE A 16 3.46 -3.67 -6.95
CA ILE A 16 3.74 -3.49 -8.38
C ILE A 16 5.22 -3.15 -8.55
N HIS A 17 6.01 -4.12 -9.00
CA HIS A 17 7.40 -3.93 -9.38
C HIS A 17 7.56 -4.08 -10.90
N GLN A 18 8.03 -3.03 -11.58
CA GLN A 18 8.22 -3.03 -13.05
C GLN A 18 6.98 -3.49 -13.83
N GLY A 19 5.78 -3.09 -13.37
CA GLY A 19 4.50 -3.42 -14.01
C GLY A 19 4.01 -4.85 -13.76
N ARG A 20 4.63 -5.60 -12.85
CA ARG A 20 4.20 -6.94 -12.44
C ARG A 20 4.04 -7.01 -10.92
N GLU A 21 3.21 -7.93 -10.45
CA GLU A 21 3.12 -8.22 -9.02
C GLU A 21 4.40 -8.92 -8.54
N ALA A 22 4.95 -8.44 -7.44
CA ALA A 22 6.11 -9.01 -6.76
C ALA A 22 5.84 -9.11 -5.25
N ALA A 23 6.72 -9.82 -4.55
CA ALA A 23 6.67 -9.90 -3.10
C ALA A 23 6.88 -8.50 -2.51
N LEU A 24 5.93 -8.06 -1.70
CA LEU A 24 6.04 -6.81 -0.95
C LEU A 24 7.00 -7.00 0.22
N ASP A 25 7.93 -6.05 0.38
CA ASP A 25 8.75 -5.91 1.59
C ASP A 25 8.22 -4.72 2.43
N PRO A 26 7.42 -4.99 3.48
CA PRO A 26 6.87 -3.96 4.34
C PRO A 26 7.91 -3.09 5.05
N GLU A 27 9.06 -3.66 5.41
CA GLU A 27 10.10 -2.91 6.11
C GLU A 27 10.78 -1.91 5.18
N SER A 28 11.07 -2.31 3.95
CA SER A 28 11.61 -1.39 2.94
C SER A 28 10.69 -0.19 2.69
N VAL A 29 9.37 -0.42 2.59
CA VAL A 29 8.39 0.66 2.41
C VAL A 29 8.34 1.59 3.63
N ARG A 30 8.33 1.05 4.84
CA ARG A 30 8.36 1.85 6.08
C ARG A 30 9.62 2.71 6.16
N ASN A 31 10.78 2.11 5.87
CA ASN A 31 12.05 2.81 5.86
C ASN A 31 12.10 3.95 4.83
N GLU A 32 11.51 3.77 3.64
CA GLU A 32 11.44 4.85 2.65
C GLU A 32 10.47 5.95 3.08
N ALA A 33 9.32 5.60 3.64
CA ALA A 33 8.38 6.57 4.18
C ALA A 33 9.01 7.41 5.30
N ASP A 34 9.76 6.79 6.22
CA ASP A 34 10.49 7.49 7.28
C ASP A 34 11.55 8.43 6.69
N ARG A 35 12.36 7.97 5.73
CA ARG A 35 13.35 8.82 5.02
C ARG A 35 12.72 10.03 4.32
N MET A 36 11.52 9.87 3.76
CA MET A 36 10.77 10.99 3.15
C MET A 36 10.21 11.92 4.24
N GLY A 37 9.72 11.36 5.34
CA GLY A 37 9.23 12.11 6.50
C GLY A 37 10.31 12.95 7.17
N GLU A 38 11.54 12.44 7.31
CA GLU A 38 12.71 13.16 7.82
C GLU A 38 13.04 14.41 6.99
N LYS A 39 12.66 14.42 5.71
CA LYS A 39 12.81 15.58 4.81
C LYS A 39 11.65 16.58 4.94
N GLY A 40 10.73 16.37 5.88
CA GLY A 40 9.54 17.19 6.09
C GLY A 40 8.42 16.93 5.09
N LEU A 41 8.44 15.81 4.36
CA LEU A 41 7.38 15.45 3.42
C LEU A 41 6.23 14.76 4.13
N ARG A 42 5.00 15.08 3.71
CA ARG A 42 3.83 14.27 4.08
C ARG A 42 3.70 13.11 3.09
N VAL A 43 3.95 11.90 3.56
CA VAL A 43 3.94 10.67 2.75
C VAL A 43 2.56 10.02 2.75
N LEU A 44 2.12 9.53 1.59
CA LEU A 44 0.87 8.79 1.45
C LEU A 44 1.09 7.56 0.58
N ALA A 45 0.87 6.37 1.14
CA ALA A 45 0.89 5.16 0.33
C ALA A 45 -0.37 5.02 -0.52
N MET A 46 -0.18 4.43 -1.69
CA MET A 46 -1.21 4.09 -2.66
C MET A 46 -1.22 2.59 -2.89
N ALA A 47 -2.41 2.01 -2.96
CA ALA A 47 -2.62 0.61 -3.30
C ALA A 47 -3.84 0.43 -4.19
N VAL A 48 -3.82 -0.58 -5.04
CA VAL A 48 -4.90 -0.93 -5.96
C VAL A 48 -5.44 -2.31 -5.63
N GLY A 49 -6.75 -2.49 -5.78
CA GLY A 49 -7.42 -3.77 -5.62
C GLY A 49 -8.10 -4.16 -6.93
N HIS A 50 -8.18 -5.45 -7.22
CA HIS A 50 -8.83 -5.96 -8.42
C HIS A 50 -9.86 -7.01 -8.05
N GLY A 51 -11.08 -6.87 -8.59
CA GLY A 51 -12.17 -7.83 -8.38
C GLY A 51 -13.23 -7.36 -7.37
N GLU A 52 -14.38 -8.03 -7.41
CA GLU A 52 -15.55 -7.68 -6.60
C GLU A 52 -15.29 -7.90 -5.10
N GLY A 53 -14.58 -8.96 -4.72
CA GLY A 53 -14.29 -9.26 -3.31
C GLY A 53 -13.50 -8.14 -2.60
N THR A 54 -12.51 -7.57 -3.27
CA THR A 54 -11.72 -6.44 -2.74
C THR A 54 -12.55 -5.16 -2.65
N ALA A 55 -13.42 -4.91 -3.63
CA ALA A 55 -14.31 -3.75 -3.64
C ALA A 55 -15.33 -3.82 -2.49
N GLU A 56 -15.94 -4.99 -2.27
CA GLU A 56 -16.86 -5.21 -1.15
C GLU A 56 -16.17 -5.05 0.20
N ALA A 57 -14.96 -5.61 0.36
CA ALA A 57 -14.18 -5.47 1.59
C ALA A 57 -13.88 -3.99 1.90
N ALA A 58 -13.52 -3.20 0.89
CA ALA A 58 -13.33 -1.77 1.03
C ALA A 58 -14.61 -1.01 1.42
N LEU A 59 -15.77 -1.39 0.86
CA LEU A 59 -17.07 -0.79 1.21
C LEU A 59 -17.52 -1.13 2.64
N ARG A 60 -17.12 -2.29 3.17
CA ARG A 60 -17.32 -2.67 4.57
C ARG A 60 -16.36 -1.98 5.55
N GLY A 61 -15.40 -1.20 5.04
CA GLY A 61 -14.38 -0.54 5.86
C GLY A 61 -13.23 -1.46 6.28
N GLU A 62 -13.14 -2.66 5.69
CA GLU A 62 -12.13 -3.68 5.96
C GLU A 62 -11.36 -4.01 4.67
N PRO A 63 -10.70 -3.03 4.04
CA PRO A 63 -9.95 -3.25 2.82
C PRO A 63 -8.82 -4.27 3.06
N SER A 64 -8.74 -5.26 2.18
CA SER A 64 -7.73 -6.31 2.21
C SER A 64 -7.40 -6.76 0.80
N ASP A 65 -6.37 -7.60 0.64
CA ASP A 65 -5.99 -8.19 -0.64
C ASP A 65 -5.64 -7.14 -1.72
N LEU A 66 -4.95 -6.07 -1.29
CA LEU A 66 -4.50 -5.00 -2.17
C LEU A 66 -3.10 -5.28 -2.73
N VAL A 67 -2.76 -4.57 -3.79
CA VAL A 67 -1.42 -4.53 -4.38
C VAL A 67 -0.86 -3.12 -4.19
N PHE A 68 0.26 -3.03 -3.49
CA PHE A 68 0.96 -1.79 -3.21
C PHE A 68 1.47 -1.16 -4.52
N ALA A 69 1.19 0.13 -4.72
CA ALA A 69 1.54 0.85 -5.94
C ALA A 69 2.66 1.88 -5.74
N GLY A 70 2.84 2.40 -4.52
CA GLY A 70 3.89 3.39 -4.22
C GLY A 70 3.59 4.27 -3.01
N LEU A 71 4.55 5.16 -2.69
CA LEU A 71 4.50 6.22 -1.66
C LEU A 71 4.32 7.62 -2.28
#